data_AF-A0A952QH41-F1
#
_entry.id   AF-A0A952QH41-F1
#
_cell.length_a   1.000
_cell.length_b   1.000
_cell.length_c   1.000
_cell.angle_alpha   90.00
_cell.angle_beta   90.00
_cell.angle_gamma   90.00
#
_symmetry.space_group_name_H-M   'P 1'
#
loop_
_entity.id
_entity.type
_entity.pdbx_description
1 polymer ?
#
loop_
_entity_poly.entity_id
_entity_poly.type
_entity_poly.pdbx_seq_one_letter_code
_entity_poly.pdbx_strand_id
1 'polypeptide(L)'
;MRSGPADLQFASDTLVAIATGAKRVASALEPTLASVKPMGAMVTTLIGGTATGVDAELKTAVLSAEDSLKKAQWALQLAAQHASQAAASSATASKRSAQGR
;
A
#
# COMPACT_ATOMS: atom_id res chain seq x y z
N MET A 1 -17.74 -24.30 15.56
CA MET A 1 -17.00 -24.71 14.35
C MET A 1 -15.51 -24.62 14.68
N ARG A 2 -14.78 -25.73 14.77
CA ARG A 2 -13.32 -25.70 15.00
C ARG A 2 -12.64 -25.63 13.64
N SER A 3 -11.97 -24.53 13.34
CA SER A 3 -11.12 -24.41 12.15
C SER A 3 -10.03 -25.46 12.23
N GLY A 4 -9.98 -26.36 11.25
CA GLY A 4 -8.97 -27.42 11.18
C GLY A 4 -7.60 -26.86 10.76
N PRO A 5 -6.51 -27.63 10.90
CA PRO A 5 -5.19 -27.23 10.43
C PRO A 5 -5.15 -26.91 8.93
N ALA A 6 -6.00 -27.56 8.13
CA ALA A 6 -6.18 -27.27 6.71
C ALA A 6 -6.80 -25.88 6.46
N ASP A 7 -7.79 -25.47 7.26
CA ASP A 7 -8.43 -24.15 7.14
C ASP A 7 -7.46 -23.02 7.52
N LEU A 8 -6.62 -23.25 8.54
CA LEU A 8 -5.59 -22.31 8.97
C LEU A 8 -4.48 -22.17 7.92
N GLN A 9 -4.11 -23.26 7.25
CA GLN A 9 -3.15 -23.24 6.16
C GLN A 9 -3.71 -22.48 4.95
N PHE A 10 -4.94 -22.78 4.54
CA PHE A 10 -5.61 -22.06 3.45
C PHE A 10 -5.75 -20.55 3.74
N ALA A 11 -6.12 -20.18 4.97
CA ALA A 11 -6.17 -18.78 5.39
C ALA A 11 -4.79 -18.11 5.34
N SER A 12 -3.74 -18.81 5.78
CA SER A 12 -2.36 -18.33 5.69
C SER A 12 -1.94 -18.07 4.25
N ASP A 13 -2.18 -19.02 3.34
CA ASP A 13 -1.80 -18.90 1.93
C ASP A 13 -2.55 -17.74 1.24
N THR A 14 -3.83 -17.55 1.58
CA THR A 14 -4.63 -16.42 1.12
C THR A 14 -4.06 -15.08 1.60
N LEU A 15 -3.66 -14.98 2.86
CA LEU A 15 -3.04 -13.78 3.42
C LEU A 15 -1.68 -13.47 2.77
N VAL A 16 -0.88 -14.50 2.45
CA VAL A 16 0.38 -14.34 1.70
C VAL A 16 0.11 -13.80 0.29
N ALA A 17 -0.92 -14.31 -0.39
CA ALA A 17 -1.29 -13.82 -1.72
C ALA A 17 -1.73 -12.33 -1.67
N ILE A 18 -2.53 -11.95 -0.66
CA ILE A 18 -2.93 -10.55 -0.43
C ILE A 18 -1.71 -9.66 -0.16
N ALA A 19 -0.81 -10.09 0.72
CA ALA A 19 0.41 -9.35 1.04
C ALA A 19 1.28 -9.14 -0.21
N THR A 20 1.42 -10.17 -1.04
CA THR A 20 2.19 -10.12 -2.28
C THR A 20 1.54 -9.18 -3.29
N GLY A 21 0.21 -9.25 -3.45
CA GLY A 21 -0.55 -8.35 -4.31
C GLY A 21 -0.40 -6.88 -3.87
N ALA A 22 -0.57 -6.60 -2.58
CA ALA A 22 -0.43 -5.26 -2.02
C ALA A 22 0.99 -4.69 -2.22
N LYS A 23 2.05 -5.50 -2.03
CA LYS A 23 3.42 -5.09 -2.34
C LYS A 23 3.60 -4.77 -3.82
N ARG A 24 3.09 -5.61 -4.72
CA ARG A 24 3.18 -5.37 -6.17
C ARG A 24 2.50 -4.06 -6.57
N VAL A 25 1.31 -3.77 -6.03
CA VAL A 25 0.61 -2.51 -6.31
C VAL A 25 1.37 -1.32 -5.72
N ALA A 26 1.92 -1.44 -4.51
CA ALA A 26 2.75 -0.39 -3.91
C ALA A 26 4.00 -0.08 -4.74
N SER A 27 4.69 -1.09 -5.27
CA SER A 27 5.83 -0.90 -6.19
C SER A 27 5.41 -0.31 -7.53
N ALA A 28 4.23 -0.68 -8.05
CA ALA A 28 3.71 -0.10 -9.29
C ALA A 28 3.36 1.40 -9.15
N LEU A 29 3.13 1.89 -7.92
CA LEU A 29 2.90 3.31 -7.64
C LEU A 29 4.19 4.14 -7.58
N GLU A 30 5.37 3.52 -7.34
CA GLU A 30 6.66 4.21 -7.29
C GLU A 30 6.98 5.04 -8.56
N PRO A 31 6.88 4.51 -9.79
CA PRO A 31 7.16 5.30 -11.00
C PRO A 31 6.15 6.44 -11.19
N THR A 32 4.89 6.24 -10.82
CA THR A 32 3.86 7.29 -10.84
C THR A 32 4.21 8.41 -9.87
N LEU A 33 4.61 8.07 -8.63
CA LEU A 33 5.09 9.02 -7.63
C LEU A 33 6.35 9.78 -8.09
N ALA A 34 7.29 9.05 -8.70
CA ALA A 34 8.51 9.63 -9.24
C ALA A 34 8.24 10.63 -10.39
N SER A 35 7.16 10.43 -11.15
CA SER A 35 6.74 11.32 -12.24
C SER A 35 5.97 12.54 -11.75
N VAL A 36 5.14 12.39 -10.71
CA VAL A 36 4.30 13.49 -10.17
C VAL A 36 5.11 14.47 -9.31
N LYS A 37 6.10 13.98 -8.55
CA LYS A 37 6.94 14.81 -7.67
C LYS A 37 7.65 15.98 -8.41
N PRO A 38 8.31 15.79 -9.57
CA PRO A 38 8.89 16.89 -10.33
C PRO A 38 7.82 17.82 -10.93
N MET A 39 6.62 17.33 -11.25
CA MET A 39 5.51 18.18 -11.69
C MET A 39 5.05 19.12 -10.56
N GLY A 40 4.94 18.62 -9.32
CA GLY A 40 4.62 19.47 -8.16
C GLY A 40 5.66 20.56 -7.91
N ALA A 41 6.95 20.24 -8.09
CA ALA A 41 8.03 21.21 -8.01
C ALA A 41 7.98 22.23 -9.17
N MET A 42 7.77 21.78 -10.41
CA MET A 42 7.63 22.67 -11.58
C MET A 42 6.45 23.62 -11.42
N VAL A 43 5.28 23.11 -11.03
CA VAL A 43 4.07 23.92 -10.82
C VAL A 43 4.29 24.93 -9.70
N THR A 44 4.92 24.54 -8.60
CA THR A 44 5.29 25.48 -7.53
C THR A 44 6.25 26.57 -8.01
N THR A 45 7.18 26.25 -8.91
CA THR A 45 8.18 27.18 -9.45
C THR A 45 7.56 28.14 -10.49
N LEU A 46 6.72 27.62 -11.40
CA LEU A 46 6.03 28.39 -12.44
C LEU A 46 5.03 29.41 -11.86
N ILE A 47 4.48 29.11 -10.68
CA ILE A 47 3.48 29.94 -10.00
C ILE A 47 4.09 31.08 -9.20
N GLY A 48 5.42 31.11 -9.03
CA GLY A 48 6.14 32.05 -8.19
C GLY A 48 6.18 33.53 -8.63
N GLY A 49 5.32 33.99 -9.54
CA GLY A 49 5.36 35.39 -9.99
C GLY A 49 4.04 36.05 -10.39
N THR A 50 3.13 35.35 -11.07
CA THR A 50 1.91 35.98 -11.67
C THR A 50 0.72 35.02 -11.78
N ALA A 51 0.75 33.90 -11.04
CA ALA A 51 -0.25 32.84 -11.12
C ALA A 51 -1.68 33.36 -10.91
N THR A 52 -2.52 33.13 -11.92
CA THR A 52 -3.95 33.38 -11.87
C THR A 52 -4.67 32.27 -11.09
N GLY A 53 -5.94 32.45 -10.73
CA GLY A 53 -6.68 31.50 -9.87
C GLY A 53 -6.62 30.03 -10.36
N VAL A 54 -6.61 29.81 -11.67
CA VAL A 54 -6.52 28.48 -12.30
C VAL A 54 -5.16 27.81 -12.03
N ASP A 55 -4.08 28.59 -11.98
CA ASP A 55 -2.73 28.08 -11.71
C ASP A 55 -2.62 27.62 -10.25
N ALA A 56 -3.21 28.39 -9.32
CA ALA A 56 -3.25 28.03 -7.90
C ALA A 56 -4.11 26.77 -7.63
N GLU A 57 -5.22 26.61 -8.35
CA GLU A 57 -6.04 25.39 -8.31
C GLU A 57 -5.28 24.18 -8.85
N LEU A 58 -4.59 24.33 -9.98
CA LEU A 58 -3.75 23.27 -10.57
C LEU A 58 -2.64 22.85 -9.61
N LYS A 59 -1.97 23.80 -8.95
CA LYS A 59 -0.98 23.50 -7.89
C LYS A 59 -1.57 22.67 -6.77
N THR A 60 -2.72 23.10 -6.27
CA THR A 60 -3.40 22.42 -5.17
C THR A 60 -3.79 21.00 -5.57
N ALA A 61 -4.30 20.82 -6.79
CA ALA A 61 -4.65 19.51 -7.33
C ALA A 61 -3.43 18.59 -7.48
N VAL A 62 -2.31 19.08 -8.03
CA VAL A 62 -1.08 18.29 -8.22
C VAL A 62 -0.47 17.89 -6.87
N LEU A 63 -0.39 18.80 -5.91
CA LEU A 63 0.12 18.51 -4.57
C LEU A 63 -0.79 17.54 -3.80
N SER A 64 -2.11 17.69 -3.95
CA SER A 64 -3.10 16.77 -3.36
C SER A 64 -3.01 15.37 -3.97
N ALA A 65 -2.80 15.27 -5.28
CA ALA A 65 -2.57 14.00 -5.96
C ALA A 65 -1.26 13.33 -5.48
N GLU A 66 -0.18 14.09 -5.33
CA GLU A 66 1.08 13.59 -4.78
C GLU A 66 0.91 13.03 -3.37
N ASP A 67 0.24 13.77 -2.48
CA ASP A 67 -0.03 13.35 -1.10
C ASP A 67 -0.93 12.11 -1.05
N SER A 68 -1.98 12.07 -1.88
CA SER A 68 -2.89 10.92 -1.99
C SER A 68 -2.16 9.66 -2.46
N LEU A 69 -1.27 9.78 -3.45
CA LEU A 69 -0.46 8.67 -3.94
C LEU A 69 0.51 8.15 -2.86
N LYS A 70 1.15 9.04 -2.09
CA LYS A 70 2.01 8.65 -0.96
C LYS A 70 1.22 7.90 0.10
N LYS A 71 0.05 8.42 0.48
CA LYS A 71 -0.84 7.77 1.47
C LYS A 71 -1.30 6.39 0.98
N ALA A 72 -1.67 6.26 -0.29
CA ALA A 72 -2.06 4.99 -0.89
C ALA A 72 -0.90 3.97 -0.88
N GLN A 73 0.31 4.40 -1.26
CA GLN A 73 1.49 3.54 -1.23
C GLN A 73 1.80 3.05 0.19
N TRP A 74 1.78 3.96 1.17
CA TRP A 74 2.00 3.62 2.57
C TRP A 74 0.94 2.66 3.12
N ALA A 75 -0.34 2.92 2.83
CA ALA A 75 -1.44 2.05 3.25
C ALA A 75 -1.32 0.64 2.66
N LEU A 76 -0.92 0.51 1.40
CA LEU A 76 -0.67 -0.79 0.75
C LEU A 76 0.51 -1.53 1.38
N GLN A 77 1.59 -0.82 1.69
CA GLN A 77 2.74 -1.41 2.41
C GLN A 77 2.35 -1.88 3.81
N LEU A 78 1.58 -1.08 4.54
CA LEU A 78 1.09 -1.42 5.87
C LEU A 78 0.16 -2.64 5.81
N ALA A 79 -0.81 -2.66 4.88
CA ALA A 79 -1.69 -3.80 4.65
C ALA A 79 -0.90 -5.08 4.35
N ALA A 80 0.15 -4.99 3.53
CA ALA A 80 1.02 -6.13 3.24
C ALA A 80 1.77 -6.64 4.47
N GLN A 81 2.21 -5.75 5.36
CA GLN A 81 2.86 -6.12 6.62
C GLN A 81 1.88 -6.85 7.55
N HIS A 82 0.67 -6.29 7.75
CA HIS A 82 -0.35 -6.94 8.57
C HIS A 82 -0.76 -8.31 8.03
N ALA A 83 -0.96 -8.42 6.71
CA ALA A 83 -1.29 -9.70 6.08
C ALA A 83 -0.16 -10.73 6.25
N SER A 84 1.11 -10.31 6.13
CA SER A 84 2.27 -11.20 6.36
C SER A 84 2.38 -11.67 7.82
N GLN A 85 2.14 -10.77 8.78
CA GLN A 85 2.15 -11.11 10.22
C GLN A 85 0.99 -12.05 10.59
N ALA A 86 -0.19 -11.82 10.01
CA ALA A 86 -1.35 -12.69 10.21
C ALA A 86 -1.10 -14.08 9.61
N ALA A 87 -0.50 -14.17 8.42
CA ALA A 87 -0.10 -15.45 7.82
C ALA A 87 0.89 -16.22 8.71
N ALA A 88 1.94 -15.55 9.21
CA ALA A 88 2.93 -16.16 10.09
C ALA A 88 2.30 -16.68 11.39
N SER A 89 1.34 -15.94 11.95
CA SER A 89 0.59 -16.33 13.15
C SER A 89 -0.27 -17.57 12.90
N SER A 90 -0.99 -17.60 11.77
CA SER A 90 -1.82 -18.74 11.34
C SER A 90 -0.98 -19.99 11.07
N ALA A 91 0.18 -19.85 10.40
CA ALA A 91 1.10 -20.97 10.17
C ALA A 91 1.65 -21.54 11.49
N THR A 92 1.96 -20.68 12.45
CA THR A 92 2.44 -21.10 13.78
C THR A 92 1.34 -21.79 14.59
N ALA A 93 0.09 -21.33 14.50
CA ALA A 93 -1.07 -21.97 15.12
C ALA A 93 -1.40 -23.33 14.48
N SER A 94 -1.26 -23.45 13.17
CA SER A 94 -1.44 -24.72 12.44
C SER A 94 -0.40 -25.76 12.89
N LYS A 95 0.88 -25.38 12.97
CA LYS A 95 1.95 -26.28 13.47
C LYS A 95 1.69 -26.76 14.89
N ARG A 96 1.30 -25.86 15.81
CA ARG A 96 1.00 -26.22 17.21
C ARG A 96 -0.20 -27.15 17.33
N SER A 97 -1.23 -26.96 16.52
CA SER A 97 -2.41 -27.83 16.53
C SER A 97 -2.17 -29.20 15.90
N ALA A 98 -1.19 -29.32 14.99
CA ALA A 98 -0.74 -30.60 14.44
C ALA A 98 0.15 -31.41 15.38
N GLN A 99 0.87 -30.75 16.30
CA GLN A 99 1.87 -31.39 17.19
C GLN A 99 1.29 -31.83 18.55
N GLY A 100 0.11 -31.33 18.92
CA GLY A 100 -0.62 -31.67 20.15
C GLY A 100 -1.70 -32.75 19.99
N ARG A 101 -1.66 -33.51 18.87
CA ARG A 101 -2.50 -34.69 18.60
C ARG A 101 -1.60 -35.90 18.48
#